data_AF-A0A6U3T5F4-F1
#
_entry.id   AF-A0A6U3T5F4-F1
#
_cell.length_a   1.000
_cell.length_b   1.000
_cell.length_c   1.000
_cell.angle_alpha   90.00
_cell.angle_beta   90.00
_cell.angle_gamma   90.00
#
_symmetry.space_group_name_H-M   'P 1'
#
loop_
_entity.id
_entity.type
_entity.pdbx_description
1 polymer ?
#
loop_
_entity_poly.entity_id
_entity_poly.type
_entity_poly.pdbx_seq_one_letter_code
_entity_poly.pdbx_strand_id
1 'polypeptide(L)'
;MKNEYKSSSTSNRSVTQELQISCHTPADVLSNAGLKLLSSLSSSSPSPLEGKEKINHVMSMSSLILVRLSKLLISRDNARLHDRHHNNDGGDDDSVIWDGRNQNKSMNKILQDVCCIFAESITQNALLVSNGEGEQEQQQQQRREENYWDAPVEGIKAAAVISRILYSNSNFNANKNDKIDTKTMMTAKDTFGPLAQSFQHVNAKELDSHHLSGLRWAYDCLQCTKLQRQEEKEEGHQQRLGSDGDENTQYINSIIIDDGVFCMPAHLVDAHKELNLPFRIWPGFISSSSSNSPHLTVPNIQSEVSFLFDTITTTSTGIAVQERRGTAWQGDDPSQIPGFAYSGKIMDTKPFSPLVHHVRTKLEQKTGIQYDCCLLNLYPHGKSGMRYHIDPDQGTLWDYETAVVSIGSSRRFAFRPIAASMKEEENENQKQQQQQQRVHNFVVMNGDVTEMFGDCQTRFQHAVKTAEGKDIERTPRASLVYKKSFSK
;
A
#
# COMPACT_ATOMS: atom_id res chain seq x y z
N MET A 1 15.28 10.72 62.12
CA MET A 1 13.95 10.11 61.94
C MET A 1 13.33 10.78 60.71
N LYS A 2 13.62 10.35 59.47
CA LYS A 2 13.00 9.22 58.73
C LYS A 2 11.47 9.14 58.91
N ASN A 3 10.75 9.61 57.88
CA ASN A 3 9.59 9.00 57.21
C ASN A 3 9.19 9.99 56.08
N GLU A 4 9.63 9.79 54.84
CA GLU A 4 8.97 8.98 53.80
C GLU A 4 7.50 9.36 53.56
N TYR A 5 7.29 10.23 52.57
CA TYR A 5 6.15 10.15 51.66
C TYR A 5 6.72 10.12 50.23
N LYS A 6 7.01 8.91 49.74
CA LYS A 6 7.17 8.66 48.31
C LYS A 6 5.78 8.70 47.69
N SER A 7 5.47 9.76 46.94
CA SER A 7 4.40 9.68 45.96
C SER A 7 4.91 8.87 44.77
N SER A 8 4.47 7.62 44.69
CA SER A 8 4.58 6.81 43.48
C SER A 8 3.60 7.36 42.44
N SER A 9 4.01 8.34 41.65
CA SER A 9 3.32 8.71 40.41
C SER A 9 3.81 7.79 39.29
N THR A 10 3.25 6.59 39.19
CA THR A 10 3.25 5.84 37.94
C THR A 10 2.49 6.69 36.91
N SER A 11 3.25 7.34 36.05
CA SER A 11 2.76 8.14 34.92
C SER A 11 1.87 7.26 34.04
N ASN A 12 0.56 7.53 34.03
CA ASN A 12 -0.38 7.07 33.01
C ASN A 12 0.04 7.69 31.67
N ARG A 13 0.94 7.03 30.93
CA ARG A 13 1.24 7.38 29.54
C ARG A 13 0.13 6.83 28.67
N SER A 14 -0.31 7.61 27.67
CA SER A 14 -1.27 7.07 26.69
C SER A 14 -0.62 5.91 25.94
N VAL A 15 -1.41 4.90 25.54
CA VAL A 15 -0.85 3.74 24.83
C VAL A 15 -0.19 4.14 23.51
N THR A 16 -0.68 5.21 22.88
CA THR A 16 -0.06 5.84 21.72
C THR A 16 1.37 6.31 22.03
N GLN A 17 1.60 6.90 23.20
CA GLN A 17 2.93 7.30 23.65
C GLN A 17 3.80 6.07 23.97
N GLU A 18 3.25 5.01 24.56
CA GLU A 18 4.02 3.78 24.77
C GLU A 18 4.47 3.14 23.45
N LEU A 19 3.56 2.92 22.49
CA LEU A 19 3.88 2.34 21.19
C LEU A 19 4.91 3.16 20.38
N GLN A 20 4.93 4.48 20.57
CA GLN A 20 5.90 5.36 19.94
C GLN A 20 7.26 5.37 20.65
N ILE A 21 7.26 5.33 21.98
CA ILE A 21 8.47 5.53 22.80
C ILE A 21 9.18 4.20 23.11
N SER A 22 8.45 3.10 23.33
CA SER A 22 9.03 1.85 23.84
C SER A 22 9.12 0.73 22.80
N CYS A 23 8.50 0.87 21.63
CA CYS A 23 8.52 -0.16 20.59
C CYS A 23 9.32 0.31 19.37
N HIS A 24 10.43 -0.37 19.10
CA HIS A 24 11.36 -0.01 18.02
C HIS A 24 11.55 -1.13 16.99
N THR A 25 11.19 -2.37 17.33
CA THR A 25 11.22 -3.52 16.42
C THR A 25 9.82 -4.12 16.22
N PRO A 26 9.57 -4.87 15.12
CA PRO A 26 8.33 -5.63 14.95
C PRO A 26 8.03 -6.57 16.14
N ALA A 27 9.07 -7.21 16.70
CA ALA A 27 8.95 -8.08 17.85
C ALA A 27 8.52 -7.34 19.13
N ASP A 28 9.03 -6.12 19.36
CA ASP A 28 8.62 -5.29 20.50
C ASP A 28 7.15 -4.92 20.43
N VAL A 29 6.64 -4.58 19.23
CA VAL A 29 5.24 -4.18 19.04
C VAL A 29 4.31 -5.32 19.45
N LEU A 30 4.58 -6.53 18.95
CA LEU A 30 3.75 -7.70 19.27
C LEU A 30 3.93 -8.16 20.71
N SER A 31 5.16 -8.21 21.22
CA SER A 31 5.43 -8.68 22.59
C SER A 31 4.96 -7.70 23.66
N ASN A 32 5.08 -6.39 23.45
CA ASN A 32 4.75 -5.40 24.48
C ASN A 32 3.33 -4.87 24.37
N ALA A 33 2.84 -4.57 23.16
CA ALA A 33 1.50 -4.01 22.98
C ALA A 33 0.46 -5.09 22.65
N GLY A 34 0.81 -6.07 21.82
CA GLY A 34 -0.08 -7.21 21.52
C GLY A 34 -0.45 -8.00 22.76
N LEU A 35 0.53 -8.39 23.59
CA LEU A 35 0.25 -9.12 24.83
C LEU A 35 -0.53 -8.30 25.87
N LYS A 36 -0.30 -6.98 25.96
CA LYS A 36 -1.10 -6.10 26.84
C LYS A 36 -2.55 -5.99 26.39
N LEU A 37 -2.79 -5.91 25.08
CA LEU A 37 -4.15 -5.93 24.53
C LEU A 37 -4.85 -7.23 24.90
N LEU A 38 -4.18 -8.37 24.72
CA LEU A 38 -4.69 -9.70 25.05
C LEU A 38 -5.04 -9.83 26.54
N SER A 39 -4.18 -9.34 27.43
CA SER A 39 -4.44 -9.42 28.87
C SER A 39 -5.57 -8.48 29.32
N SER A 40 -5.72 -7.31 28.70
CA SER A 40 -6.75 -6.31 29.04
C SER A 40 -8.19 -6.78 28.79
N LEU A 41 -8.39 -7.74 27.89
CA LEU A 41 -9.70 -8.29 27.55
C LEU A 41 -10.20 -9.34 28.53
N SER A 42 -9.30 -9.90 29.35
CA SER A 42 -9.61 -10.94 30.34
C SER A 42 -10.24 -10.42 31.65
N SER A 43 -10.29 -9.09 31.85
CA SER A 43 -10.85 -8.48 33.06
C SER A 43 -12.27 -7.91 32.85
N SER A 44 -13.22 -8.55 33.55
CA SER A 44 -14.60 -8.16 33.96
C SER A 44 -15.58 -7.52 32.95
N SER A 45 -16.85 -7.93 33.09
CA SER A 45 -18.00 -7.53 32.26
C SER A 45 -18.46 -6.07 32.52
N PRO A 46 -18.44 -5.19 31.50
CA PRO A 46 -18.87 -3.79 31.63
C PRO A 46 -20.38 -3.60 31.39
N SER A 47 -20.90 -2.44 31.78
CA SER A 47 -22.25 -1.95 31.42
C SER A 47 -22.37 -1.61 29.91
N PRO A 48 -23.58 -1.38 29.34
CA PRO A 48 -23.75 -1.17 27.90
C PRO A 48 -23.01 0.06 27.31
N LEU A 49 -23.02 1.21 28.01
CA LEU A 49 -22.31 2.42 27.60
C LEU A 49 -20.78 2.25 27.71
N GLU A 50 -20.31 1.66 28.81
CA GLU A 50 -18.91 1.24 28.97
C GLU A 50 -18.50 0.21 27.90
N GLY A 51 -19.45 -0.60 27.42
CA GLY A 51 -19.24 -1.56 26.33
C GLY A 51 -18.88 -0.89 25.01
N LYS A 52 -19.59 0.18 24.61
CA LYS A 52 -19.30 0.90 23.35
C LYS A 52 -17.93 1.60 23.39
N GLU A 53 -17.62 2.27 24.50
CA GLU A 53 -16.30 2.89 24.68
C GLU A 53 -15.17 1.86 24.69
N LYS A 54 -15.38 0.71 25.35
CA LYS A 54 -14.43 -0.40 25.35
C LYS A 54 -14.20 -0.96 23.94
N ILE A 55 -15.26 -1.16 23.15
CA ILE A 55 -15.14 -1.62 21.75
C ILE A 55 -14.31 -0.63 20.94
N ASN A 56 -14.61 0.67 21.03
CA ASN A 56 -13.87 1.72 20.31
C ASN A 56 -12.40 1.77 20.69
N HIS A 57 -12.11 1.64 21.99
CA HIS A 57 -10.76 1.61 22.50
C HIS A 57 -9.99 0.40 21.96
N VAL A 58 -10.56 -0.80 22.04
CA VAL A 58 -9.94 -2.05 21.52
C VAL A 58 -9.73 -1.97 20.01
N MET A 59 -10.72 -1.47 19.27
CA MET A 59 -10.64 -1.29 17.82
C MET A 59 -9.51 -0.33 17.43
N SER A 60 -9.40 0.82 18.11
CA SER A 60 -8.35 1.82 17.89
C SER A 60 -6.96 1.27 18.26
N MET A 61 -6.88 0.54 19.36
CA MET A 61 -5.66 -0.12 19.83
C MET A 61 -5.13 -1.16 18.85
N SER A 62 -6.00 -2.06 18.38
CA SER A 62 -5.65 -3.08 17.39
C SER A 62 -5.19 -2.46 16.07
N SER A 63 -5.91 -1.44 15.59
CA SER A 63 -5.50 -0.67 14.41
C SER A 63 -4.11 -0.07 14.59
N LEU A 64 -3.86 0.60 15.71
CA LEU A 64 -2.57 1.23 15.99
C LEU A 64 -1.41 0.23 16.06
N ILE A 65 -1.63 -0.95 16.64
CA ILE A 65 -0.65 -2.05 16.66
C ILE A 65 -0.30 -2.47 15.22
N LEU A 66 -1.30 -2.71 14.37
CA LEU A 66 -1.10 -3.12 12.97
C LEU A 66 -0.41 -2.02 12.16
N VAL A 67 -0.84 -0.76 12.30
CA VAL A 67 -0.23 0.40 11.62
C VAL A 67 1.23 0.59 12.06
N ARG A 68 1.54 0.42 13.36
CA ARG A 68 2.92 0.55 13.84
C ARG A 68 3.79 -0.59 13.31
N LEU A 69 3.27 -1.81 13.35
CA LEU A 69 3.94 -3.00 12.85
C LEU A 69 4.22 -2.88 11.35
N SER A 70 3.24 -2.48 10.54
CA SER A 70 3.41 -2.32 9.09
C SER A 70 4.51 -1.30 8.74
N LYS A 71 4.57 -0.17 9.47
CA LYS A 71 5.63 0.84 9.26
C LYS A 71 7.04 0.30 9.55
N LEU A 72 7.19 -0.48 10.63
CA LEU A 72 8.48 -1.09 10.96
C LEU A 72 8.88 -2.15 9.93
N LEU A 73 7.92 -2.95 9.47
CA LEU A 73 8.15 -3.94 8.41
C LEU A 73 8.49 -3.29 7.07
N ILE A 74 7.80 -2.20 6.68
CA ILE A 74 8.16 -1.40 5.49
C ILE A 74 9.60 -0.90 5.60
N SER A 75 10.00 -0.37 6.77
CA SER A 75 11.37 0.12 6.98
C SER A 75 12.39 -0.99 6.78
N ARG A 76 12.14 -2.19 7.33
CA ARG A 76 13.01 -3.36 7.17
C ARG A 76 13.03 -3.88 5.73
N ASP A 77 11.89 -3.95 5.06
CA ASP A 77 11.80 -4.40 3.67
C ASP A 77 12.51 -3.43 2.71
N ASN A 78 12.40 -2.13 2.94
CA ASN A 78 13.14 -1.12 2.18
C ASN A 78 14.66 -1.26 2.38
N ALA A 79 15.12 -1.47 3.62
CA ALA A 79 16.53 -1.73 3.91
C ALA A 79 17.01 -3.03 3.24
N ARG A 80 16.20 -4.09 3.26
CA ARG A 80 16.48 -5.36 2.58
C ARG A 80 16.60 -5.19 1.07
N LEU A 81 15.69 -4.43 0.45
CA LEU A 81 15.76 -4.09 -0.97
C LEU A 81 17.09 -3.38 -1.27
N HIS A 82 17.45 -2.37 -0.47
CA HIS A 82 18.72 -1.67 -0.60
C HIS A 82 19.95 -2.60 -0.44
N ASP A 83 19.98 -3.48 0.56
CA ASP A 83 21.14 -4.32 0.83
C ASP A 83 21.31 -5.44 -0.21
N ARG A 84 20.21 -6.04 -0.72
CA ARG A 84 20.23 -6.93 -1.89
C ARG A 84 20.84 -6.29 -3.12
N HIS A 85 20.80 -4.96 -3.21
CA HIS A 85 21.38 -4.23 -4.33
C HIS A 85 22.88 -3.98 -4.18
N HIS A 86 23.42 -3.97 -2.95
CA HIS A 86 24.85 -3.68 -2.70
C HIS A 86 25.71 -4.93 -2.59
N ASN A 87 25.16 -6.03 -2.08
CA ASN A 87 25.85 -7.30 -2.03
C ASN A 87 25.40 -8.12 -3.24
N ASN A 88 26.27 -8.33 -4.23
CA ASN A 88 26.06 -9.25 -5.36
C ASN A 88 25.90 -10.73 -4.93
N ASP A 89 25.75 -11.00 -3.64
CA ASP A 89 25.45 -12.31 -3.09
C ASP A 89 23.95 -12.57 -3.26
N GLY A 90 23.63 -13.46 -4.20
CA GLY A 90 22.32 -14.11 -4.31
C GLY A 90 22.05 -15.05 -3.13
N GLY A 91 22.21 -14.55 -1.90
CA GLY A 91 21.87 -15.27 -0.69
C GLY A 91 20.35 -15.40 -0.57
N ASP A 92 19.86 -16.63 -0.76
CA ASP A 92 18.46 -17.10 -0.74
C ASP A 92 17.66 -16.88 0.56
N ASP A 93 18.06 -15.98 1.47
CA ASP A 93 17.19 -15.65 2.62
C ASP A 93 16.21 -14.53 2.26
N ASP A 94 15.16 -14.94 1.54
CA ASP A 94 14.16 -14.06 0.95
C ASP A 94 13.13 -13.52 1.96
N SER A 95 13.28 -13.84 3.25
CA SER A 95 12.26 -13.60 4.26
C SER A 95 12.55 -12.39 5.14
N VAL A 96 11.54 -11.53 5.37
CA VAL A 96 11.58 -10.53 6.44
C VAL A 96 11.34 -11.28 7.76
N ILE A 97 12.42 -11.69 8.42
CA ILE A 97 12.36 -12.50 9.65
C ILE A 97 12.04 -11.63 10.86
N TRP A 98 11.14 -12.08 11.74
CA TRP A 98 11.07 -11.61 13.12
C TRP A 98 12.35 -12.09 13.81
N ASP A 99 13.17 -11.22 14.37
CA ASP A 99 14.51 -11.58 14.87
C ASP A 99 14.53 -12.95 15.65
N GLY A 100 14.97 -14.04 15.01
CA GLY A 100 15.07 -15.41 15.58
C GLY A 100 13.95 -16.43 15.22
N ARG A 101 14.34 -17.64 14.74
CA ARG A 101 13.40 -18.69 14.24
C ARG A 101 12.35 -19.19 15.25
N ASN A 102 12.69 -19.30 16.54
CA ASN A 102 11.74 -19.74 17.57
C ASN A 102 10.77 -18.63 18.00
N GLN A 103 11.13 -17.36 17.80
CA GLN A 103 10.25 -16.22 18.08
C GLN A 103 9.17 -16.07 17.01
N ASN A 104 9.46 -16.44 15.75
CA ASN A 104 8.53 -16.36 14.61
C ASN A 104 7.17 -17.03 14.87
N LYS A 105 7.15 -18.24 15.44
CA LYS A 105 5.88 -18.96 15.70
C LYS A 105 5.01 -18.23 16.73
N SER A 106 5.63 -17.74 17.80
CA SER A 106 4.94 -16.97 18.85
C SER A 106 4.44 -15.62 18.30
N MET A 107 5.25 -14.91 17.52
CA MET A 107 4.89 -13.64 16.91
C MET A 107 3.73 -13.77 15.91
N ASN A 108 3.77 -14.78 15.03
CA ASN A 108 2.66 -15.03 14.10
C ASN A 108 1.36 -15.34 14.85
N LYS A 109 1.43 -16.06 15.98
CA LYS A 109 0.27 -16.33 16.82
C LYS A 109 -0.28 -15.04 17.46
N ILE A 110 0.58 -14.20 18.02
CA ILE A 110 0.14 -12.91 18.59
C ILE A 110 -0.48 -12.03 17.50
N LEU A 111 0.11 -11.97 16.30
CA LEU A 111 -0.45 -11.22 15.19
C LEU A 111 -1.84 -11.74 14.78
N GLN A 112 -2.03 -13.05 14.74
CA GLN A 112 -3.35 -13.65 14.53
C GLN A 112 -4.34 -13.21 15.61
N ASP A 113 -3.96 -13.32 16.88
CA ASP A 113 -4.86 -13.01 17.98
C ASP A 113 -5.26 -11.53 17.97
N VAL A 114 -4.32 -10.61 17.63
CA VAL A 114 -4.62 -9.20 17.38
C VAL A 114 -5.64 -9.03 16.24
N CYS A 115 -5.47 -9.75 15.12
CA CYS A 115 -6.41 -9.69 14.00
C CYS A 115 -7.81 -10.23 14.37
N CYS A 116 -7.89 -11.31 15.16
CA CYS A 116 -9.16 -11.86 15.64
C CYS A 116 -9.88 -10.90 16.59
N ILE A 117 -9.18 -10.33 17.57
CA ILE A 117 -9.74 -9.33 18.50
C ILE A 117 -10.26 -8.12 17.74
N PHE A 118 -9.50 -7.67 16.75
CA PHE A 118 -9.89 -6.54 15.92
C PHE A 118 -11.15 -6.86 15.09
N ALA A 119 -11.20 -8.05 14.51
CA ALA A 119 -12.36 -8.54 13.76
C ALA A 119 -13.63 -8.59 14.61
N GLU A 120 -13.53 -9.11 15.84
CA GLU A 120 -14.64 -9.14 16.80
C GLU A 120 -15.12 -7.73 17.14
N SER A 121 -14.18 -6.80 17.39
CA SER A 121 -14.51 -5.41 17.72
C SER A 121 -15.21 -4.69 16.56
N ILE A 122 -14.73 -4.88 15.32
CA ILE A 122 -15.36 -4.35 14.11
C ILE A 122 -16.78 -4.92 13.94
N THR A 123 -16.95 -6.23 14.15
CA THR A 123 -18.24 -6.91 14.00
C THR A 123 -19.25 -6.41 15.04
N GLN A 124 -18.86 -6.40 16.32
CA GLN A 124 -19.72 -5.89 17.40
C GLN A 124 -20.12 -4.44 17.14
N ASN A 125 -19.14 -3.64 16.73
CA ASN A 125 -19.39 -2.26 16.38
C ASN A 125 -20.40 -2.12 15.21
N ALA A 126 -20.18 -2.81 14.10
CA ALA A 126 -21.07 -2.77 12.94
C ALA A 126 -22.53 -3.15 13.30
N LEU A 127 -22.69 -4.15 14.18
CA LEU A 127 -24.00 -4.56 14.70
C LEU A 127 -24.64 -3.49 15.61
N LEU A 128 -23.85 -2.84 16.47
CA LEU A 128 -24.34 -1.72 17.30
C LEU A 128 -24.83 -0.55 16.45
N VAL A 129 -24.09 -0.20 15.39
CA VAL A 129 -24.49 0.85 14.45
C VAL A 129 -25.76 0.47 13.71
N SER A 130 -25.87 -0.78 13.25
CA SER A 130 -27.05 -1.27 12.52
C SER A 130 -28.31 -1.35 13.39
N ASN A 131 -28.16 -1.64 14.69
CA ASN A 131 -29.29 -1.69 15.62
C ASN A 131 -29.75 -0.30 16.11
N GLY A 132 -28.98 0.76 15.82
CA GLY A 132 -29.29 2.15 16.17
C GLY A 132 -30.22 2.87 15.19
N GLU A 133 -30.91 2.15 14.30
CA GLU A 133 -31.74 2.67 13.19
C GLU A 133 -32.97 3.54 13.59
N GLY A 134 -33.03 4.04 14.83
CA GLY A 134 -34.01 5.04 15.30
C GLY A 134 -33.42 6.42 15.66
N GLU A 135 -32.12 6.63 15.48
CA GLU A 135 -31.45 7.89 15.87
C GLU A 135 -31.66 9.02 14.84
N GLN A 136 -31.92 10.23 15.34
CA GLN A 136 -32.20 11.43 14.54
C GLN A 136 -31.05 11.77 13.58
N GLU A 137 -31.34 12.36 12.41
CA GLU A 137 -30.35 12.75 11.38
C GLU A 137 -29.15 13.54 11.95
N GLN A 138 -29.35 14.38 12.96
CA GLN A 138 -28.28 15.14 13.61
C GLN A 138 -27.27 14.24 14.36
N GLN A 139 -27.71 13.13 14.95
CA GLN A 139 -26.82 12.17 15.62
C GLN A 139 -26.05 11.30 14.61
N GLN A 140 -26.67 11.00 13.46
CA GLN A 140 -25.98 10.35 12.35
C GLN A 140 -24.92 11.28 11.74
N GLN A 141 -25.22 12.57 11.61
CA GLN A 141 -24.27 13.58 11.15
C GLN A 141 -23.08 13.73 12.10
N GLN A 142 -23.33 13.82 13.41
CA GLN A 142 -22.28 13.91 14.43
C GLN A 142 -21.37 12.66 14.42
N ARG A 143 -21.91 11.47 14.17
CA ARG A 143 -21.10 10.24 14.02
C ARG A 143 -20.22 10.23 12.77
N ARG A 144 -20.70 10.80 11.66
CA ARG A 144 -19.88 10.97 10.45
C ARG A 144 -18.72 11.92 10.69
N GLU A 145 -18.93 12.95 11.52
CA GLU A 145 -17.88 13.89 11.91
C GLU A 145 -16.83 13.29 12.87
N GLU A 146 -17.18 12.22 13.60
CA GLU A 146 -16.26 11.52 14.51
C GLU A 146 -15.30 10.53 13.81
N ASN A 147 -15.28 10.46 12.47
CA ASN A 147 -14.32 9.67 11.68
C ASN A 147 -14.21 8.20 12.12
N TYR A 148 -15.35 7.61 12.45
CA TYR A 148 -15.43 6.35 13.19
C TYR A 148 -14.75 5.15 12.52
N TRP A 149 -14.73 5.13 11.18
CA TRP A 149 -14.18 4.05 10.38
C TRP A 149 -12.71 4.27 9.95
N ASP A 150 -12.10 5.40 10.29
CA ASP A 150 -10.69 5.68 9.96
C ASP A 150 -9.78 4.61 10.56
N ALA A 151 -9.91 4.32 11.86
CA ALA A 151 -9.08 3.34 12.54
C ALA A 151 -9.29 1.91 11.99
N PRO A 152 -10.52 1.37 11.85
CA PRO A 152 -10.77 0.10 11.16
C PRO A 152 -10.12 -0.01 9.79
N VAL A 153 -10.31 1.01 8.93
CA VAL A 153 -9.83 0.98 7.56
C VAL A 153 -8.30 1.09 7.50
N GLU A 154 -7.68 1.98 8.27
CA GLU A 154 -6.22 2.05 8.36
C GLU A 154 -5.61 0.76 8.93
N GLY A 155 -6.31 0.09 9.84
CA GLY A 155 -5.89 -1.17 10.42
C GLY A 155 -5.88 -2.33 9.41
N ILE A 156 -6.95 -2.50 8.61
CA ILE A 156 -6.96 -3.53 7.55
C ILE A 156 -6.00 -3.20 6.40
N LYS A 157 -5.82 -1.91 6.06
CA LYS A 157 -4.78 -1.47 5.13
C LYS A 157 -3.39 -1.86 5.62
N ALA A 158 -3.11 -1.65 6.91
CA ALA A 158 -1.86 -2.08 7.52
C ALA A 158 -1.71 -3.61 7.52
N ALA A 159 -2.77 -4.36 7.82
CA ALA A 159 -2.78 -5.82 7.73
C ALA A 159 -2.45 -6.32 6.31
N ALA A 160 -2.99 -5.67 5.28
CA ALA A 160 -2.71 -6.00 3.90
C ALA A 160 -1.23 -5.79 3.52
N VAL A 161 -0.60 -4.71 4.01
CA VAL A 161 0.85 -4.50 3.87
C VAL A 161 1.64 -5.59 4.58
N ILE A 162 1.28 -5.92 5.83
CA ILE A 162 1.95 -6.96 6.62
C ILE A 162 1.85 -8.30 5.88
N SER A 163 0.68 -8.62 5.31
CA SER A 163 0.48 -9.82 4.49
C SER A 163 1.45 -9.87 3.32
N ARG A 164 1.57 -8.79 2.55
CA ARG A 164 2.49 -8.72 1.41
C ARG A 164 3.96 -8.84 1.82
N ILE A 165 4.37 -8.24 2.94
CA ILE A 165 5.78 -8.32 3.35
C ILE A 165 6.14 -9.71 3.91
N LEU A 166 5.29 -10.28 4.74
CA LEU A 166 5.61 -11.52 5.46
C LEU A 166 5.27 -12.80 4.69
N TYR A 167 4.28 -12.75 3.79
CA TYR A 167 3.74 -13.95 3.15
C TYR A 167 3.94 -14.01 1.63
N SER A 168 4.38 -12.93 0.96
CA SER A 168 4.69 -12.97 -0.47
C SER A 168 5.91 -13.84 -0.81
N ASN A 169 6.81 -14.12 0.14
CA ASN A 169 8.07 -14.85 -0.09
C ASN A 169 8.14 -16.18 0.68
N SER A 170 7.02 -16.84 0.94
CA SER A 170 7.04 -18.12 1.68
C SER A 170 7.47 -19.32 0.82
N ASN A 171 8.60 -19.19 0.13
CA ASN A 171 9.65 -20.22 0.19
C ASN A 171 10.25 -20.17 1.61
N PHE A 172 9.48 -20.63 2.61
CA PHE A 172 10.15 -21.24 3.74
C PHE A 172 10.95 -22.37 3.12
N ASN A 173 12.27 -22.25 3.12
CA ASN A 173 13.18 -23.31 2.74
C ASN A 173 12.82 -24.55 3.56
N ALA A 174 11.90 -25.35 3.04
CA ALA A 174 11.84 -26.77 3.30
C ALA A 174 13.11 -27.30 2.65
N ASN A 175 14.23 -27.14 3.38
CA ASN A 175 15.38 -27.99 3.16
C ASN A 175 14.80 -29.39 3.01
N LYS A 176 14.99 -30.02 1.84
CA LYS A 176 14.47 -31.37 1.52
C LYS A 176 14.85 -32.44 2.56
N ASN A 177 15.73 -32.09 3.51
CA ASN A 177 16.23 -32.95 4.57
C ASN A 177 15.56 -32.72 5.93
N ASP A 178 14.81 -31.65 6.16
CA ASP A 178 14.03 -31.47 7.39
C ASP A 178 12.56 -31.77 7.12
N LYS A 179 12.04 -32.80 7.79
CA LYS A 179 10.60 -33.07 7.90
C LYS A 179 9.94 -31.95 8.71
N ILE A 180 9.84 -30.74 8.14
CA ILE A 180 9.03 -29.67 8.70
C ILE A 180 7.57 -30.05 8.45
N ASP A 181 6.84 -30.27 9.53
CA ASP A 181 5.40 -30.55 9.49
C ASP A 181 4.64 -29.32 8.98
N THR A 182 4.39 -29.29 7.68
CA THR A 182 3.67 -28.21 6.97
C THR A 182 2.25 -28.00 7.50
N LYS A 183 1.68 -28.92 8.29
CA LYS A 183 0.40 -28.75 8.98
C LYS A 183 0.39 -27.69 10.08
N THR A 184 1.56 -27.22 10.54
CA THR A 184 1.65 -26.31 11.71
C THR A 184 2.00 -24.86 11.34
N MET A 185 2.12 -24.53 10.05
CA MET A 185 2.44 -23.16 9.62
C MET A 185 1.17 -22.35 9.39
N MET A 186 1.02 -21.26 10.14
CA MET A 186 -0.04 -20.27 9.89
C MET A 186 0.06 -19.71 8.49
N THR A 187 -1.06 -19.71 7.77
CA THR A 187 -1.16 -19.08 6.46
C THR A 187 -1.66 -17.63 6.60
N ALA A 188 -1.46 -16.81 5.55
CA ALA A 188 -2.07 -15.49 5.48
C ALA A 188 -3.60 -15.54 5.69
N LYS A 189 -4.26 -16.61 5.22
CA LYS A 189 -5.70 -16.87 5.42
C LYS A 189 -6.04 -17.04 6.89
N ASP A 190 -5.24 -17.81 7.63
CA ASP A 190 -5.46 -18.05 9.06
C ASP A 190 -5.21 -16.79 9.92
N THR A 191 -4.27 -15.92 9.49
CA THR A 191 -3.92 -14.70 10.20
C THR A 191 -4.87 -13.54 9.91
N PHE A 192 -5.15 -13.26 8.63
CA PHE A 192 -5.89 -12.05 8.22
C PHE A 192 -7.33 -12.31 7.79
N GLY A 193 -7.70 -13.58 7.56
CA GLY A 193 -9.05 -13.95 7.13
C GLY A 193 -10.17 -13.45 8.07
N PRO A 194 -10.07 -13.63 9.40
CA PRO A 194 -11.06 -13.10 10.32
C PRO A 194 -11.24 -11.58 10.21
N LEU A 195 -10.13 -10.84 10.09
CA LEU A 195 -10.15 -9.38 9.94
C LEU A 195 -10.74 -8.93 8.61
N ALA A 196 -10.50 -9.64 7.52
CA ALA A 196 -11.16 -9.35 6.25
C ALA A 196 -12.68 -9.56 6.39
N GLN A 197 -13.09 -10.73 6.88
CA GLN A 197 -14.50 -11.10 7.00
C GLN A 197 -15.32 -10.18 7.92
N SER A 198 -14.72 -9.54 8.92
CA SER A 198 -15.46 -8.64 9.82
C SER A 198 -16.14 -7.46 9.12
N PHE A 199 -15.64 -7.05 7.95
CA PHE A 199 -16.24 -5.98 7.16
C PHE A 199 -17.56 -6.36 6.49
N GLN A 200 -17.97 -7.65 6.50
CA GLN A 200 -19.24 -8.09 5.90
C GLN A 200 -20.47 -7.43 6.53
N HIS A 201 -20.38 -7.03 7.81
CA HIS A 201 -21.47 -6.40 8.55
C HIS A 201 -21.45 -4.87 8.48
N VAL A 202 -20.40 -4.28 7.91
CA VAL A 202 -20.24 -2.83 7.85
C VAL A 202 -21.19 -2.26 6.80
N ASN A 203 -22.02 -1.30 7.21
CA ASN A 203 -22.93 -0.60 6.31
C ASN A 203 -22.15 0.38 5.42
N ALA A 204 -22.26 0.22 4.10
CA ALA A 204 -21.57 1.05 3.13
C ALA A 204 -21.89 2.55 3.26
N LYS A 205 -23.09 2.91 3.74
CA LYS A 205 -23.54 4.29 3.90
C LYS A 205 -22.80 5.07 5.00
N GLU A 206 -22.09 4.36 5.87
CA GLU A 206 -21.27 4.93 6.94
C GLU A 206 -19.82 5.17 6.49
N LEU A 207 -19.45 4.77 5.28
CA LEU A 207 -18.09 4.85 4.76
C LEU A 207 -17.95 5.97 3.74
N ASP A 208 -17.07 6.92 4.01
CA ASP A 208 -16.62 7.88 2.99
C ASP A 208 -15.85 7.25 1.83
N SER A 209 -15.62 8.03 0.77
CA SER A 209 -14.91 7.60 -0.42
C SER A 209 -13.48 7.10 -0.15
N HIS A 210 -12.74 7.73 0.77
CA HIS A 210 -11.39 7.31 1.13
C HIS A 210 -11.41 5.97 1.87
N HIS A 211 -12.44 5.72 2.70
CA HIS A 211 -12.63 4.43 3.36
C HIS A 211 -12.86 3.30 2.34
N LEU A 212 -13.82 3.48 1.44
CA LEU A 212 -14.17 2.47 0.43
C LEU A 212 -13.00 2.16 -0.52
N SER A 213 -12.28 3.19 -0.99
CA SER A 213 -11.09 3.00 -1.80
C SER A 213 -9.95 2.33 -1.04
N GLY A 214 -9.79 2.64 0.25
CA GLY A 214 -8.81 2.03 1.14
C GLY A 214 -9.09 0.55 1.38
N LEU A 215 -10.36 0.19 1.58
CA LEU A 215 -10.80 -1.20 1.66
C LEU A 215 -10.53 -1.92 0.35
N ARG A 216 -10.97 -1.36 -0.78
CA ARG A 216 -10.75 -1.96 -2.10
C ARG A 216 -9.28 -2.32 -2.31
N TRP A 217 -8.38 -1.36 -2.06
CA TRP A 217 -6.94 -1.57 -2.17
C TRP A 217 -6.41 -2.63 -1.18
N ALA A 218 -6.90 -2.66 0.06
CA ALA A 218 -6.48 -3.64 1.05
C ALA A 218 -6.85 -5.07 0.63
N TYR A 219 -8.07 -5.26 0.09
CA TYR A 219 -8.52 -6.54 -0.44
C TYR A 219 -7.71 -6.98 -1.67
N ASP A 220 -7.45 -6.06 -2.62
CA ASP A 220 -6.59 -6.36 -3.78
C ASP A 220 -5.17 -6.78 -3.32
N CYS A 221 -4.62 -6.15 -2.26
CA CYS A 221 -3.34 -6.54 -1.67
C CYS A 221 -3.36 -7.94 -1.03
N LEU A 222 -4.41 -8.27 -0.28
CA LEU A 222 -4.58 -9.59 0.34
C LEU A 222 -4.70 -10.71 -0.72
N GLN A 223 -5.37 -10.42 -1.83
CA GLN A 223 -5.48 -11.33 -2.97
C GLN A 223 -4.16 -11.48 -3.74
N CYS A 224 -3.38 -10.41 -3.90
CA CYS A 224 -2.06 -10.46 -4.55
C CYS A 224 -1.14 -11.51 -3.91
N THR A 225 -1.12 -11.62 -2.57
CA THR A 225 -0.35 -12.65 -1.85
C THR A 225 -0.77 -14.09 -2.22
N LYS A 226 -1.98 -14.30 -2.77
CA LYS A 226 -2.45 -15.61 -3.26
C LYS A 226 -1.98 -15.89 -4.69
N LEU A 227 -2.06 -14.90 -5.58
CA LEU A 227 -1.76 -15.04 -7.01
C LEU A 227 -0.26 -15.30 -7.27
N GLN A 228 0.62 -14.58 -6.58
CA GLN A 228 2.08 -14.80 -6.67
C GLN A 228 2.46 -16.26 -6.36
N ARG A 229 1.75 -16.93 -5.43
CA ARG A 229 1.97 -18.35 -5.09
C ARG A 229 1.46 -19.35 -6.13
N GLN A 230 0.55 -18.96 -7.01
CA GLN A 230 0.04 -19.82 -8.09
C GLN A 230 0.99 -19.76 -9.30
N GLU A 231 1.40 -18.56 -9.70
CA GLU A 231 2.34 -18.33 -10.80
C GLU A 231 3.69 -19.04 -10.53
N GLU A 232 4.25 -18.93 -9.32
CA GLU A 232 5.51 -19.60 -8.95
C GLU A 232 5.42 -21.14 -8.99
N LYS A 233 4.24 -21.72 -8.72
CA LYS A 233 4.02 -23.19 -8.77
C LYS A 233 3.90 -23.70 -10.19
N GLU A 234 3.25 -22.93 -11.06
CA GLU A 234 3.08 -23.27 -12.48
C GLU A 234 4.43 -23.16 -13.23
N GLU A 235 5.23 -22.13 -12.93
CA GLU A 235 6.58 -21.96 -13.48
C GLU A 235 7.55 -23.08 -13.05
N GLY A 236 7.51 -23.49 -11.77
CA GLY A 236 8.29 -24.63 -11.27
C GLY A 236 7.88 -25.98 -11.85
N HIS A 237 6.67 -26.07 -12.43
CA HIS A 237 6.19 -27.26 -13.16
C HIS A 237 6.62 -27.24 -14.62
N GLN A 238 6.56 -26.08 -15.29
CA GLN A 238 7.05 -25.89 -16.66
C GLN A 238 8.56 -26.12 -16.78
N GLN A 239 9.36 -25.72 -15.79
CA GLN A 239 10.81 -25.99 -15.79
C GLN A 239 11.18 -27.49 -15.67
N ARG A 240 10.25 -28.36 -15.22
CA ARG A 240 10.49 -29.82 -15.18
C ARG A 240 10.05 -30.54 -16.46
N LEU A 241 9.31 -29.86 -17.32
CA LEU A 241 8.83 -30.36 -18.60
C LEU A 241 9.55 -29.59 -19.71
N GLY A 242 10.86 -29.81 -19.82
CA GLY A 242 11.62 -29.42 -21.00
C GLY A 242 11.72 -30.58 -21.99
N SER A 243 11.53 -30.27 -23.27
CA SER A 243 11.55 -31.12 -24.48
C SER A 243 10.34 -32.04 -24.68
N ASP A 244 9.25 -31.47 -25.18
CA ASP A 244 8.72 -31.86 -26.49
C ASP A 244 7.81 -30.73 -26.99
N GLY A 245 8.04 -30.30 -28.23
CA GLY A 245 7.34 -29.18 -28.82
C GLY A 245 5.93 -29.56 -29.22
N ASP A 246 4.95 -28.77 -28.79
CA ASP A 246 3.78 -28.52 -29.61
C ASP A 246 3.20 -27.12 -29.34
N GLU A 247 3.03 -26.37 -30.43
CA GLU A 247 2.50 -25.01 -30.46
C GLU A 247 0.97 -25.04 -30.38
N ASN A 248 0.41 -24.89 -29.17
CA ASN A 248 -0.87 -24.20 -28.97
C ASN A 248 -1.19 -24.16 -27.47
N THR A 249 -1.03 -23.01 -26.82
CA THR A 249 -1.78 -22.78 -25.59
C THR A 249 -2.23 -21.33 -25.55
N GLN A 250 -3.50 -21.20 -25.87
CA GLN A 250 -4.35 -20.02 -25.75
C GLN A 250 -4.25 -19.52 -24.30
N TYR A 251 -3.38 -18.55 -24.06
CA TYR A 251 -3.31 -17.85 -22.79
C TYR A 251 -4.60 -17.04 -22.59
N ILE A 252 -5.08 -17.03 -21.34
CA ILE A 252 -6.11 -16.19 -20.72
C ILE A 252 -7.42 -16.93 -20.34
N ASN A 253 -7.79 -16.70 -19.06
CA ASN A 253 -9.11 -16.89 -18.42
C ASN A 253 -9.49 -18.25 -17.81
N SER A 254 -8.82 -18.63 -16.72
CA SER A 254 -9.53 -19.21 -15.56
C SER A 254 -8.63 -19.28 -14.33
N ILE A 255 -8.36 -18.14 -13.70
CA ILE A 255 -7.87 -18.19 -12.32
C ILE A 255 -9.06 -18.62 -11.46
N ILE A 256 -8.96 -19.81 -10.89
CA ILE A 256 -9.95 -20.38 -9.96
C ILE A 256 -10.04 -19.43 -8.76
N ILE A 257 -11.06 -18.57 -8.75
CA ILE A 257 -11.47 -17.79 -7.58
C ILE A 257 -12.25 -18.77 -6.70
N ASP A 258 -11.57 -19.53 -5.86
CA ASP A 258 -12.27 -20.18 -4.75
C ASP A 258 -11.47 -20.15 -3.44
N ASP A 259 -12.24 -20.07 -2.35
CA ASP A 259 -11.97 -19.55 -1.00
C ASP A 259 -12.19 -18.03 -0.85
N GLY A 260 -13.46 -17.60 -0.85
CA GLY A 260 -13.92 -16.20 -0.72
C GLY A 260 -13.54 -15.42 0.56
N VAL A 261 -12.51 -15.84 1.31
CA VAL A 261 -12.05 -15.19 2.55
C VAL A 261 -11.48 -13.79 2.32
N PHE A 262 -10.81 -13.55 1.19
CA PHE A 262 -10.28 -12.23 0.82
C PHE A 262 -11.09 -11.59 -0.31
N CYS A 263 -12.38 -11.86 -0.39
CA CYS A 263 -13.29 -11.14 -1.28
C CYS A 263 -13.93 -9.98 -0.51
N MET A 264 -13.81 -8.77 -1.06
CA MET A 264 -14.52 -7.62 -0.52
C MET A 264 -16.03 -7.90 -0.59
N PRO A 265 -16.80 -7.66 0.49
CA PRO A 265 -18.25 -7.89 0.50
C PRO A 265 -18.95 -7.18 -0.67
N ALA A 266 -19.91 -7.87 -1.31
CA ALA A 266 -20.53 -7.41 -2.56
C ALA A 266 -21.14 -6.00 -2.45
N HIS A 267 -21.83 -5.70 -1.33
CA HIS A 267 -22.42 -4.38 -1.10
C HIS A 267 -21.37 -3.27 -0.97
N LEU A 268 -20.19 -3.58 -0.43
CA LEU A 268 -19.07 -2.63 -0.38
C LEU A 268 -18.40 -2.48 -1.75
N VAL A 269 -18.34 -3.55 -2.55
CA VAL A 269 -17.87 -3.49 -3.93
C VAL A 269 -18.77 -2.58 -4.77
N ASP A 270 -20.09 -2.71 -4.63
CA ASP A 270 -21.04 -1.90 -5.37
C ASP A 270 -20.99 -0.44 -4.92
N ALA A 271 -20.95 -0.17 -3.62
CA ALA A 271 -20.74 1.19 -3.11
C ALA A 271 -19.42 1.82 -3.59
N HIS A 272 -18.34 1.05 -3.66
CA HIS A 272 -17.07 1.53 -4.24
C HIS A 272 -17.20 1.86 -5.73
N LYS A 273 -17.91 1.04 -6.53
CA LYS A 273 -18.14 1.32 -7.95
C LYS A 273 -18.93 2.60 -8.16
N GLU A 274 -19.92 2.87 -7.32
CA GLU A 274 -20.75 4.09 -7.38
C GLU A 274 -19.93 5.38 -7.19
N LEU A 275 -18.78 5.32 -6.50
CA LEU A 275 -17.88 6.48 -6.36
C LEU A 275 -17.27 6.94 -7.71
N ASN A 276 -17.25 6.05 -8.71
CA ASN A 276 -16.63 6.27 -10.02
C ASN A 276 -15.25 6.94 -9.89
N LEU A 277 -14.38 6.35 -9.06
CA LEU A 277 -13.04 6.88 -8.82
C LEU A 277 -12.18 6.68 -10.07
N PRO A 278 -11.54 7.75 -10.59
CA PRO A 278 -10.79 7.72 -11.85
C PRO A 278 -9.35 7.23 -11.68
N PHE A 279 -9.11 6.40 -10.67
CA PHE A 279 -7.82 5.80 -10.40
C PHE A 279 -7.99 4.42 -9.77
N ARG A 280 -6.98 3.57 -9.93
CA ARG A 280 -6.90 2.26 -9.27
C ARG A 280 -5.45 1.84 -9.09
N ILE A 281 -5.21 0.87 -8.20
CA ILE A 281 -3.88 0.31 -7.95
C ILE A 281 -3.94 -1.18 -8.12
N TRP A 282 -2.96 -1.75 -8.81
CA TRP A 282 -2.78 -3.18 -9.03
C TRP A 282 -1.55 -3.64 -8.23
N PRO A 283 -1.77 -4.19 -7.03
CA PRO A 283 -0.68 -4.67 -6.19
C PRO A 283 0.09 -5.81 -6.85
N GLY A 284 1.42 -5.71 -6.89
CA GLY A 284 2.32 -6.77 -7.35
C GLY A 284 2.17 -7.15 -8.81
N PHE A 285 1.56 -6.29 -9.65
CA PHE A 285 1.25 -6.62 -11.04
C PHE A 285 2.51 -6.89 -11.88
N ILE A 286 3.59 -6.13 -11.69
CA ILE A 286 4.86 -6.40 -12.33
C ILE A 286 5.71 -7.24 -11.38
N SER A 287 5.69 -8.56 -11.56
CA SER A 287 6.53 -9.49 -10.79
C SER A 287 8.02 -9.29 -11.07
N SER A 288 8.83 -9.38 -10.00
CA SER A 288 10.29 -9.35 -10.05
C SER A 288 10.93 -10.72 -10.34
N SER A 289 10.15 -11.80 -10.41
CA SER A 289 10.64 -13.14 -10.05
C SER A 289 10.67 -14.18 -11.17
N SER A 290 10.29 -13.88 -12.41
CA SER A 290 10.41 -14.88 -13.47
C SER A 290 11.87 -15.00 -13.91
N SER A 291 12.42 -16.22 -13.95
CA SER A 291 13.81 -16.50 -14.32
C SER A 291 14.24 -15.94 -15.70
N ASN A 292 13.26 -15.61 -16.55
CA ASN A 292 13.47 -15.08 -17.90
C ASN A 292 13.05 -13.60 -18.08
N SER A 293 12.63 -12.87 -17.02
CA SER A 293 12.36 -11.43 -17.12
C SER A 293 13.48 -10.61 -16.49
N PRO A 294 13.77 -9.41 -17.03
CA PRO A 294 14.66 -8.47 -16.37
C PRO A 294 14.09 -8.11 -14.99
N HIS A 295 14.94 -8.15 -13.96
CA HIS A 295 14.53 -7.88 -12.59
C HIS A 295 14.19 -6.39 -12.45
N LEU A 296 12.99 -6.09 -11.97
CA LEU A 296 12.52 -4.72 -11.76
C LEU A 296 13.14 -4.16 -10.48
N THR A 297 14.34 -3.59 -10.58
CA THR A 297 15.08 -3.01 -9.46
C THR A 297 15.57 -1.60 -9.79
N VAL A 298 15.84 -0.80 -8.76
CA VAL A 298 16.36 0.57 -8.95
C VAL A 298 17.76 0.56 -9.61
N PRO A 299 18.72 -0.31 -9.24
CA PRO A 299 20.01 -0.39 -9.93
C PRO A 299 19.88 -0.76 -11.42
N ASN A 300 19.00 -1.70 -11.78
CA ASN A 300 18.85 -2.09 -13.17
C ASN A 300 18.35 -0.93 -14.04
N ILE A 301 17.32 -0.20 -13.58
CA ILE A 301 16.86 0.98 -14.32
C ILE A 301 17.92 2.09 -14.35
N GLN A 302 18.71 2.27 -13.28
CA GLN A 302 19.83 3.23 -13.27
C GLN A 302 20.96 2.84 -14.22
N SER A 303 21.18 1.54 -14.45
CA SER A 303 22.19 1.06 -15.40
C SER A 303 21.81 1.31 -16.86
N GLU A 304 20.50 1.38 -17.14
CA GLU A 304 19.97 1.60 -18.49
C GLU A 304 19.64 3.07 -18.79
N VAL A 305 19.41 3.89 -17.75
CA VAL A 305 18.86 5.25 -17.90
C VAL A 305 19.73 6.29 -17.23
N SER A 306 20.12 7.31 -18.01
CA SER A 306 20.81 8.50 -17.50
C SER A 306 19.82 9.49 -16.89
N PHE A 307 19.61 9.39 -15.57
CA PHE A 307 18.77 10.34 -14.81
C PHE A 307 19.49 11.68 -14.62
N LEU A 308 18.77 12.79 -14.87
CA LEU A 308 19.28 14.15 -14.69
C LEU A 308 18.64 14.82 -13.46
N PHE A 309 19.43 15.55 -12.70
CA PHE A 309 19.00 16.32 -11.52
C PHE A 309 19.08 17.81 -11.86
N ASP A 310 18.03 18.31 -12.50
CA ASP A 310 17.99 19.68 -13.01
C ASP A 310 17.64 20.71 -11.93
N THR A 311 17.91 21.97 -12.26
CA THR A 311 17.36 23.12 -11.52
C THR A 311 15.98 23.43 -12.11
N ILE A 312 14.94 23.38 -11.28
CA ILE A 312 13.57 23.73 -11.68
C ILE A 312 13.13 25.03 -11.03
N THR A 313 12.21 25.73 -11.70
CA THR A 313 11.55 26.90 -11.13
C THR A 313 10.28 26.45 -10.41
N THR A 314 10.23 26.69 -9.10
CA THR A 314 9.05 26.40 -8.29
C THR A 314 7.86 27.24 -8.73
N THR A 315 6.72 26.59 -9.01
CA THR A 315 5.50 27.28 -9.46
C THR A 315 4.91 28.21 -8.40
N SER A 316 5.16 27.92 -7.10
CA SER A 316 4.60 28.70 -6.00
C SER A 316 5.40 29.95 -5.64
N THR A 317 6.72 29.95 -5.82
CA THR A 317 7.59 31.07 -5.39
C THR A 317 8.45 31.64 -6.51
N GLY A 318 8.49 31.02 -7.69
CA GLY A 318 9.35 31.44 -8.80
C GLY A 318 10.84 31.23 -8.55
N ILE A 319 11.20 30.51 -7.48
CA ILE A 319 12.59 30.30 -7.07
C ILE A 319 13.15 29.07 -7.78
N ALA A 320 14.35 29.20 -8.32
CA ALA A 320 15.16 28.12 -8.87
C ALA A 320 15.68 27.22 -7.74
N VAL A 321 15.34 25.93 -7.79
CA VAL A 321 15.77 24.92 -6.81
C VAL A 321 16.27 23.68 -7.52
N GLN A 322 17.32 23.06 -7.00
CA GLN A 322 17.78 21.76 -7.50
C GLN A 322 16.76 20.69 -7.16
N GLU A 323 16.39 19.87 -8.14
CA GLU A 323 15.47 18.76 -7.91
C GLU A 323 16.08 17.71 -6.98
N ARG A 324 15.24 17.21 -6.07
CA ARG A 324 15.61 16.09 -5.19
C ARG A 324 15.39 14.73 -5.84
N ARG A 325 14.82 14.69 -7.04
CA ARG A 325 14.60 13.47 -7.82
C ARG A 325 15.27 13.64 -9.17
N GLY A 326 15.90 12.59 -9.67
CA GLY A 326 16.38 12.54 -11.03
C GLY A 326 15.22 12.24 -11.97
N THR A 327 15.25 12.77 -13.18
CA THR A 327 14.23 12.49 -14.20
C THR A 327 14.86 12.14 -15.55
N ALA A 328 14.14 11.35 -16.33
CA ALA A 328 14.45 11.09 -17.74
C ALA A 328 13.13 10.94 -18.52
N TRP A 329 13.16 11.24 -19.82
CA TRP A 329 12.03 11.10 -20.72
C TRP A 329 12.37 10.13 -21.84
N GLN A 330 11.54 9.10 -21.98
CA GLN A 330 11.69 8.11 -23.04
C GLN A 330 10.41 7.96 -23.86
N GLY A 331 10.54 7.58 -25.12
CA GLY A 331 9.42 7.32 -26.01
C GLY A 331 9.83 6.52 -27.23
N ASP A 332 8.88 6.26 -28.12
CA ASP A 332 9.09 5.52 -29.37
C ASP A 332 10.01 6.27 -30.34
N ASP A 333 9.46 6.98 -31.33
CA ASP A 333 10.25 7.75 -32.29
C ASP A 333 10.52 9.16 -31.74
N PRO A 334 11.78 9.54 -31.44
CA PRO A 334 12.11 10.87 -30.93
C PRO A 334 11.75 12.02 -31.87
N SER A 335 11.49 11.74 -33.16
CA SER A 335 11.02 12.73 -34.13
C SER A 335 9.51 12.98 -34.07
N GLN A 336 8.75 12.05 -33.49
CA GLN A 336 7.28 12.13 -33.41
C GLN A 336 6.81 12.48 -31.99
N ILE A 337 7.47 11.94 -30.97
CA ILE A 337 7.12 12.19 -29.58
C ILE A 337 7.78 13.49 -29.10
N PRO A 338 7.00 14.55 -28.78
CA PRO A 338 7.57 15.81 -28.34
C PRO A 338 8.30 15.67 -27.00
N GLY A 339 9.25 16.58 -26.76
CA GLY A 339 9.93 16.64 -25.47
C GLY A 339 8.95 16.95 -24.33
N PHE A 340 9.19 16.36 -23.16
CA PHE A 340 8.33 16.56 -22.00
C PHE A 340 8.74 17.80 -21.22
N ALA A 341 7.83 18.77 -21.15
CA ALA A 341 8.06 20.04 -20.47
C ALA A 341 7.39 20.06 -19.09
N TYR A 342 8.12 20.51 -18.07
CA TYR A 342 7.52 20.86 -16.78
C TYR A 342 8.42 21.81 -15.99
N SER A 343 7.82 22.65 -15.13
CA SER A 343 8.53 23.55 -14.19
C SER A 343 9.70 24.35 -14.81
N GLY A 344 9.55 24.76 -16.07
CA GLY A 344 10.53 25.58 -16.80
C GLY A 344 11.66 24.82 -17.50
N LYS A 345 11.66 23.47 -17.48
CA LYS A 345 12.60 22.65 -18.25
C LYS A 345 11.89 21.79 -19.29
N ILE A 346 12.63 21.36 -20.31
CA ILE A 346 12.18 20.44 -21.38
C ILE A 346 13.16 19.27 -21.41
N MET A 347 12.64 18.04 -21.43
CA MET A 347 13.43 16.82 -21.61
C MET A 347 13.22 16.26 -23.01
N ASP A 348 14.29 16.16 -23.79
CA ASP A 348 14.24 15.56 -25.12
C ASP A 348 13.90 14.07 -25.04
N THR A 349 13.07 13.60 -25.98
CA THR A 349 12.70 12.19 -26.08
C THR A 349 13.92 11.33 -26.38
N LYS A 350 14.19 10.36 -25.51
CA LYS A 350 15.15 9.28 -25.78
C LYS A 350 14.42 7.99 -26.13
N PRO A 351 15.03 7.06 -26.89
CA PRO A 351 14.43 5.75 -27.10
C PRO A 351 14.19 5.02 -25.77
N PHE A 352 13.15 4.17 -25.73
CA PHE A 352 12.92 3.29 -24.59
C PHE A 352 14.13 2.39 -24.30
N SER A 353 14.48 2.26 -23.02
CA SER A 353 15.43 1.23 -22.61
C SER A 353 14.77 -0.16 -22.54
N PRO A 354 15.54 -1.25 -22.58
CA PRO A 354 14.99 -2.62 -22.57
C PRO A 354 14.01 -2.89 -21.43
N LEU A 355 14.34 -2.48 -20.19
CA LEU A 355 13.47 -2.68 -19.04
C LEU A 355 12.16 -1.89 -19.16
N VAL A 356 12.22 -0.66 -19.67
CA VAL A 356 11.04 0.19 -19.87
C VAL A 356 10.16 -0.39 -20.98
N HIS A 357 10.75 -0.84 -22.09
CA HIS A 357 10.00 -1.51 -23.16
C HIS A 357 9.30 -2.80 -22.68
N HIS A 358 9.99 -3.61 -21.87
CA HIS A 358 9.43 -4.84 -21.29
C HIS A 358 8.22 -4.55 -20.40
N VAL A 359 8.35 -3.57 -19.50
CA VAL A 359 7.27 -3.17 -18.59
C VAL A 359 6.10 -2.57 -19.35
N ARG A 360 6.36 -1.73 -20.36
CA ARG A 360 5.33 -1.24 -21.29
C ARG A 360 4.51 -2.40 -21.84
N THR A 361 5.18 -3.38 -22.44
CA THR A 361 4.50 -4.51 -23.11
C THR A 361 3.50 -5.22 -22.18
N LYS A 362 3.88 -5.45 -20.91
CA LYS A 362 3.00 -6.03 -19.89
C LYS A 362 1.81 -5.13 -19.56
N LEU A 363 2.02 -3.81 -19.51
CA LEU A 363 0.93 -2.85 -19.27
C LEU A 363 -0.04 -2.83 -20.45
N GLU A 364 0.44 -2.73 -21.69
CA GLU A 364 -0.41 -2.67 -22.89
C GLU A 364 -1.27 -3.92 -23.04
N GLN A 365 -0.71 -5.11 -22.78
CA GLN A 365 -1.45 -6.37 -22.78
C GLN A 365 -2.61 -6.39 -21.78
N LYS A 366 -2.45 -5.68 -20.67
CA LYS A 366 -3.40 -5.71 -19.57
C LYS A 366 -4.41 -4.57 -19.63
N THR A 367 -4.01 -3.38 -20.09
CA THR A 367 -4.87 -2.20 -20.18
C THR A 367 -5.50 -2.02 -21.56
N GLY A 368 -4.91 -2.59 -22.60
CA GLY A 368 -5.29 -2.33 -24.00
C GLY A 368 -4.88 -0.95 -24.51
N ILE A 369 -4.15 -0.17 -23.71
CA ILE A 369 -3.67 1.17 -24.07
C ILE A 369 -2.28 1.06 -24.67
N GLN A 370 -2.04 1.74 -25.79
CA GLN A 370 -0.71 1.87 -26.38
C GLN A 370 0.03 3.03 -25.69
N TYR A 371 1.10 2.72 -24.96
CA TYR A 371 1.92 3.74 -24.29
C TYR A 371 3.16 4.04 -25.12
N ASP A 372 3.20 5.21 -25.76
CA ASP A 372 4.28 5.61 -26.67
C ASP A 372 5.38 6.43 -25.98
N CYS A 373 5.17 6.81 -24.72
CA CYS A 373 6.14 7.58 -23.94
C CYS A 373 6.09 7.29 -22.43
N CYS A 374 7.17 7.63 -21.72
CA CYS A 374 7.33 7.38 -20.29
C CYS A 374 8.22 8.43 -19.62
N LEU A 375 7.69 9.03 -18.55
CA LEU A 375 8.48 9.83 -17.61
C LEU A 375 9.06 8.92 -16.53
N LEU A 376 10.38 8.85 -16.47
CA LEU A 376 11.08 8.12 -15.42
C LEU A 376 11.45 9.08 -14.29
N ASN A 377 11.21 8.64 -13.06
CA ASN A 377 11.58 9.37 -11.85
C ASN A 377 12.48 8.49 -10.97
N LEU A 378 13.60 9.04 -10.50
CA LEU A 378 14.50 8.43 -9.54
C LEU A 378 14.49 9.24 -8.24
N TYR A 379 13.99 8.65 -7.16
CA TYR A 379 14.04 9.17 -5.81
C TYR A 379 15.23 8.51 -5.10
N PRO A 380 16.40 9.17 -5.01
CA PRO A 380 17.63 8.54 -4.53
C PRO A 380 17.53 8.08 -3.08
N HIS A 381 16.69 8.74 -2.28
CA HIS A 381 16.49 8.45 -0.86
C HIS A 381 15.07 8.83 -0.40
N GLY A 382 14.75 8.46 0.84
CA GLY A 382 13.48 8.68 1.53
C GLY A 382 13.06 10.13 1.72
N LYS A 383 14.00 11.08 1.71
CA LYS A 383 13.68 12.52 1.77
C LYS A 383 13.19 13.09 0.44
N SER A 384 13.26 12.30 -0.63
CA SER A 384 12.75 12.68 -1.95
C SER A 384 11.32 12.19 -2.11
N GLY A 385 10.45 13.10 -2.52
CA GLY A 385 9.06 12.83 -2.81
C GLY A 385 8.55 13.83 -3.83
N MET A 386 7.27 13.72 -4.16
CA MET A 386 6.55 14.63 -5.03
C MET A 386 5.35 15.19 -4.29
N ARG A 387 5.24 16.52 -4.22
CA ARG A 387 4.10 17.20 -3.61
C ARG A 387 2.83 16.97 -4.43
N TYR A 388 1.68 17.34 -3.87
CA TYR A 388 0.42 17.27 -4.61
C TYR A 388 0.48 18.11 -5.89
N HIS A 389 0.18 17.47 -7.01
CA HIS A 389 0.20 18.06 -8.34
C HIS A 389 -0.80 17.34 -9.24
N ILE A 390 -1.06 17.93 -10.40
CA ILE A 390 -1.67 17.26 -11.56
C ILE A 390 -0.58 17.08 -12.61
N ASP A 391 -0.72 16.08 -13.45
CA ASP A 391 0.20 15.89 -14.58
C ASP A 391 0.02 17.03 -15.60
N PRO A 392 1.11 17.63 -16.11
CA PRO A 392 1.04 18.70 -17.11
C PRO A 392 0.56 18.16 -18.46
N ASP A 393 -0.01 19.06 -19.27
CA ASP A 393 -0.40 18.85 -20.68
C ASP A 393 -1.32 17.64 -20.95
N GLN A 394 -2.03 17.20 -19.91
CA GLN A 394 -3.06 16.16 -20.00
C GLN A 394 -4.32 16.71 -20.68
N GLY A 395 -4.76 16.06 -21.76
CA GLY A 395 -5.82 16.55 -22.64
C GLY A 395 -5.35 17.51 -23.74
N THR A 396 -4.06 17.83 -23.81
CA THR A 396 -3.48 18.66 -24.89
C THR A 396 -2.39 17.94 -25.67
N LEU A 397 -1.35 17.45 -24.99
CA LEU A 397 -0.27 16.66 -25.60
C LEU A 397 -0.42 15.18 -25.27
N TRP A 398 -0.89 14.88 -24.06
CA TRP A 398 -0.97 13.52 -23.52
C TRP A 398 -2.42 13.12 -23.24
N ASP A 399 -2.75 11.87 -23.52
CA ASP A 399 -4.00 11.23 -23.11
C ASP A 399 -4.05 11.08 -21.58
N TYR A 400 -5.25 11.22 -21.01
CA TYR A 400 -5.50 11.08 -19.58
C TYR A 400 -5.14 9.71 -19.02
N GLU A 401 -5.08 8.68 -19.87
CA GLU A 401 -4.64 7.33 -19.55
C GLU A 401 -3.16 7.29 -19.15
N THR A 402 -2.89 7.12 -17.86
CA THR A 402 -1.52 7.06 -17.30
C THR A 402 -1.36 5.84 -16.40
N ALA A 403 -0.22 5.14 -16.55
CA ALA A 403 0.15 4.02 -15.69
C ALA A 403 1.50 4.28 -15.00
N VAL A 404 1.50 4.24 -13.66
CA VAL A 404 2.68 4.49 -12.82
C VAL A 404 3.16 3.21 -12.17
N VAL A 405 4.27 2.68 -12.65
CA VAL A 405 4.93 1.49 -12.07
C VAL A 405 5.88 1.93 -10.96
N SER A 406 5.73 1.36 -9.77
CA SER A 406 6.62 1.63 -8.62
C SER A 406 7.75 0.60 -8.53
N ILE A 407 8.98 1.08 -8.36
CA ILE A 407 10.20 0.26 -8.31
C ILE A 407 11.00 0.56 -7.04
N GLY A 408 11.46 -0.48 -6.35
CA GLY A 408 12.27 -0.36 -5.14
C GLY A 408 11.44 -0.03 -3.91
N SER A 409 11.92 0.92 -3.11
CA SER A 409 11.38 1.16 -1.76
C SER A 409 9.92 1.60 -1.77
N SER A 410 9.15 1.04 -0.85
CA SER A 410 7.73 1.35 -0.65
C SER A 410 7.53 2.82 -0.24
N ARG A 411 6.46 3.43 -0.76
CA ARG A 411 6.06 4.83 -0.46
C ARG A 411 4.56 4.98 -0.37
N ARG A 412 4.10 6.05 0.28
CA ARG A 412 2.70 6.45 0.20
C ARG A 412 2.45 7.20 -1.11
N PHE A 413 1.56 6.67 -1.94
CA PHE A 413 0.95 7.37 -3.06
C PHE A 413 -0.41 7.90 -2.59
N ALA A 414 -0.66 9.19 -2.76
CA ALA A 414 -1.85 9.83 -2.20
C ALA A 414 -2.59 10.65 -3.25
N PHE A 415 -3.91 10.54 -3.27
CA PHE A 415 -4.80 11.42 -4.03
C PHE A 415 -5.56 12.33 -3.06
N ARG A 416 -5.62 13.62 -3.36
CA ARG A 416 -6.50 14.56 -2.66
C ARG A 416 -7.44 15.20 -3.68
N PRO A 417 -8.74 15.38 -3.37
CA PRO A 417 -9.62 16.08 -4.28
C PRO A 417 -9.18 17.54 -4.46
N ILE A 418 -9.40 18.10 -5.64
CA ILE A 418 -9.09 19.49 -5.95
C ILE A 418 -10.21 20.39 -5.39
N ALA A 419 -9.85 21.51 -4.77
CA ALA A 419 -10.84 22.41 -4.15
C ALA A 419 -11.98 22.83 -5.09
N ALA A 420 -11.64 23.11 -6.34
CA ALA A 420 -12.59 23.53 -7.38
C ALA A 420 -13.50 22.40 -7.88
N SER A 421 -13.18 21.13 -7.62
CA SER A 421 -14.06 19.99 -7.93
C SER A 421 -15.05 19.66 -6.80
N MET A 422 -15.05 20.45 -5.72
CA MET A 422 -15.98 20.32 -4.59
C MET A 422 -17.22 21.21 -4.79
N LYS A 423 -18.34 20.86 -4.14
CA LYS A 423 -19.61 21.60 -4.26
C LYS A 423 -19.45 23.08 -3.89
N GLU A 424 -20.13 23.96 -4.64
CA GLU A 424 -19.96 25.42 -4.53
C GLU A 424 -20.39 25.98 -3.16
N GLU A 425 -21.35 25.35 -2.49
CA GLU A 425 -22.05 25.82 -1.28
C GLU A 425 -21.18 25.87 0.00
N GLU A 426 -19.96 25.35 0.01
CA GLU A 426 -19.08 25.32 1.19
C GLU A 426 -18.07 26.49 1.21
N ASN A 427 -17.79 27.03 2.41
CA ASN A 427 -16.77 28.08 2.56
C ASN A 427 -15.33 27.54 2.43
N GLU A 428 -14.35 28.42 2.21
CA GLU A 428 -12.96 28.01 1.95
C GLU A 428 -12.33 27.19 3.09
N ASN A 429 -12.64 27.52 4.34
CA ASN A 429 -12.11 26.80 5.51
C ASN A 429 -12.70 25.38 5.61
N GLN A 430 -13.99 25.21 5.31
CA GLN A 430 -14.65 23.92 5.25
C GLN A 430 -14.11 23.06 4.09
N LYS A 431 -13.95 23.65 2.91
CA LYS A 431 -13.33 22.97 1.74
C LYS A 431 -11.91 22.49 2.05
N GLN A 432 -11.12 23.28 2.78
CA GLN A 432 -9.76 22.89 3.18
C GLN A 432 -9.74 21.75 4.21
N GLN A 433 -10.62 21.78 5.21
CA GLN A 433 -10.73 20.69 6.20
C GLN A 433 -11.22 19.40 5.54
N GLN A 434 -12.24 19.45 4.68
CA GLN A 434 -12.73 18.28 3.96
C GLN A 434 -11.71 17.71 2.97
N GLN A 435 -10.92 18.55 2.30
CA GLN A 435 -9.80 18.09 1.46
C GLN A 435 -8.78 17.29 2.25
N GLN A 436 -8.52 17.69 3.50
CA GLN A 436 -7.56 17.02 4.37
C GLN A 436 -8.11 15.70 4.91
N GLN A 437 -9.42 15.64 5.18
CA GLN A 437 -10.10 14.44 5.67
C GLN A 437 -10.33 13.38 4.58
N ARG A 438 -10.48 13.78 3.31
CA ARG A 438 -10.79 12.86 2.18
C ARG A 438 -9.58 12.45 1.35
N VAL A 439 -8.39 12.34 1.96
CA VAL A 439 -7.18 11.93 1.23
C VAL A 439 -7.14 10.41 1.08
N HIS A 440 -7.19 9.95 -0.17
CA HIS A 440 -6.97 8.54 -0.51
C HIS A 440 -5.47 8.25 -0.42
N ASN A 441 -5.06 7.39 0.51
CA ASN A 441 -3.64 7.08 0.75
C ASN A 441 -3.38 5.59 0.59
N PHE A 442 -2.37 5.23 -0.20
CA PHE A 442 -2.02 3.84 -0.47
C PHE A 442 -0.52 3.63 -0.30
N VAL A 443 -0.09 2.50 0.26
CA VAL A 443 1.32 2.12 0.27
C VAL A 443 1.61 1.38 -1.03
N VAL A 444 2.33 2.01 -1.95
CA VAL A 444 2.77 1.35 -3.19
C VAL A 444 4.13 0.71 -2.96
N MET A 445 4.23 -0.58 -3.25
CA MET A 445 5.41 -1.43 -3.11
C MET A 445 6.08 -1.67 -4.47
N ASN A 446 7.23 -2.33 -4.48
CA ASN A 446 7.89 -2.76 -5.71
C ASN A 446 6.94 -3.61 -6.58
N GLY A 447 6.81 -3.25 -7.86
CA GLY A 447 5.96 -3.95 -8.83
C GLY A 447 4.49 -3.51 -8.83
N ASP A 448 4.08 -2.62 -7.93
CA ASP A 448 2.73 -2.07 -7.94
C ASP A 448 2.53 -1.10 -9.11
N VAL A 449 1.35 -1.15 -9.73
CA VAL A 449 0.95 -0.22 -10.78
C VAL A 449 -0.19 0.65 -10.30
N THR A 450 -0.05 1.96 -10.39
CA THR A 450 -1.13 2.93 -10.16
C THR A 450 -1.61 3.47 -11.49
N GLU A 451 -2.87 3.24 -11.84
CA GLU A 451 -3.49 3.83 -13.02
C GLU A 451 -4.29 5.07 -12.65
N MET A 452 -4.18 6.08 -13.50
CA MET A 452 -5.01 7.28 -13.51
C MET A 452 -5.64 7.36 -14.90
N PHE A 453 -6.95 7.57 -14.97
CA PHE A 453 -7.69 7.55 -16.23
C PHE A 453 -8.87 8.53 -16.17
N GLY A 454 -9.51 8.80 -17.31
CA GLY A 454 -10.68 9.67 -17.37
C GLY A 454 -10.45 11.04 -16.72
N ASP A 455 -11.31 11.42 -15.78
CA ASP A 455 -11.30 12.74 -15.13
C ASP A 455 -10.38 12.82 -13.89
N CYS A 456 -9.38 11.93 -13.78
CA CYS A 456 -8.47 11.90 -12.62
C CYS A 456 -7.73 13.22 -12.43
N GLN A 457 -7.15 13.75 -13.51
CA GLN A 457 -6.31 14.95 -13.47
C GLN A 457 -7.12 16.24 -13.27
N THR A 458 -8.45 16.17 -13.40
CA THR A 458 -9.37 17.28 -13.13
C THR A 458 -10.02 17.17 -11.75
N ARG A 459 -10.17 15.96 -11.20
CA ARG A 459 -10.78 15.74 -9.87
C ARG A 459 -9.77 15.68 -8.74
N PHE A 460 -8.57 15.18 -8.98
CA PHE A 460 -7.59 14.88 -7.94
C PHE A 460 -6.21 15.43 -8.28
N GLN A 461 -5.56 15.95 -7.24
CA GLN A 461 -4.10 16.05 -7.23
C GLN A 461 -3.53 14.79 -6.60
N HIS A 462 -2.37 14.36 -7.07
CA HIS A 462 -1.67 13.19 -6.54
C HIS A 462 -0.26 13.53 -6.06
N ALA A 463 0.28 12.69 -5.16
CA ALA A 463 1.57 12.91 -4.49
C ALA A 463 2.27 11.59 -4.19
N VAL A 464 3.60 11.62 -4.24
CA VAL A 464 4.47 10.57 -3.68
C VAL A 464 5.08 11.11 -2.40
N LYS A 465 4.66 10.60 -1.25
CA LYS A 465 5.19 11.08 0.04
C LYS A 465 6.63 10.62 0.24
N THR A 466 7.35 11.36 1.07
CA THR A 466 8.65 10.92 1.59
C THR A 466 8.50 9.60 2.35
N ALA A 467 9.60 8.84 2.47
CA ALA A 467 9.63 7.68 3.33
C ALA A 467 9.34 8.07 4.79
N GLU A 468 8.72 7.16 5.52
CA GLU A 468 8.58 7.23 6.97
C GLU A 468 9.61 6.27 7.60
N GLY A 469 10.23 6.63 8.73
CA GLY A 469 11.17 5.75 9.45
C GLY A 469 12.52 6.41 9.78
N LYS A 470 13.43 5.63 10.39
CA LYS A 470 14.78 6.11 10.77
C LYS A 470 15.80 5.98 9.62
N ASP A 471 15.63 4.99 8.74
CA ASP A 471 16.60 4.65 7.68
C ASP A 471 16.29 5.30 6.33
N ILE A 472 15.68 6.49 6.34
CA ILE A 472 15.22 7.18 5.12
C ILE A 472 16.33 7.34 4.07
N GLU A 473 17.60 7.47 4.46
CA GLU A 473 18.72 7.59 3.53
C GLU A 473 18.95 6.36 2.65
N ARG A 474 18.55 5.15 3.09
CA ARG A 474 18.78 3.88 2.39
C ARG A 474 17.53 3.35 1.70
N THR A 475 16.71 4.24 1.16
CA THR A 475 15.43 3.84 0.56
C THR A 475 15.27 4.37 -0.86
N PRO A 476 16.09 3.98 -1.84
CA PRO A 476 15.91 4.42 -3.21
C PRO A 476 14.59 3.87 -3.77
N ARG A 477 13.90 4.70 -4.56
CA ARG A 477 12.69 4.34 -5.32
C ARG A 477 12.81 4.90 -6.72
N ALA A 478 12.31 4.17 -7.71
CA ALA A 478 12.04 4.72 -9.03
C ALA A 478 10.56 4.59 -9.38
N SER A 479 10.10 5.34 -10.38
CA SER A 479 8.81 5.09 -11.02
C SER A 479 8.84 5.36 -12.51
N LEU A 480 8.13 4.52 -13.26
CA LEU A 480 7.91 4.65 -14.70
C LEU A 480 6.47 5.15 -14.90
N VAL A 481 6.31 6.35 -15.42
CA VAL A 481 5.01 7.01 -15.64
C VAL A 481 4.72 6.96 -17.13
N TYR A 482 4.06 5.89 -17.57
CA TYR A 482 3.69 5.69 -18.96
C TYR A 482 2.54 6.59 -19.36
N LYS A 483 2.65 7.12 -20.57
CA LYS A 483 1.72 8.06 -21.18
C LYS A 483 1.50 7.66 -22.63
N LYS A 484 0.42 8.19 -23.18
CA LYS A 484 0.05 8.06 -24.59
C LYS A 484 -0.04 9.47 -25.16
N SER A 485 0.63 9.73 -26.26
CA SER A 485 0.54 11.01 -26.96
C SER A 485 -0.72 11.07 -27.84
N PHE A 486 -1.23 12.26 -28.11
CA PHE A 486 -2.28 12.43 -29.13
C PHE A 486 -1.71 12.44 -30.56
N SER A 487 -0.40 12.58 -30.71
CA SER A 487 0.29 12.58 -32.01
C SER A 487 0.43 11.17 -32.58
N LYS A 488 -0.16 10.94 -33.77
CA LYS A 488 0.31 9.98 -34.76
C LYS A 488 0.55 10.70 -36.07
#